data_AF-A0A6H1N4R0-F1
#
_entry.id   AF-A0A6H1N4R0-F1
#
_cell.length_a   1.000
_cell.length_b   1.000
_cell.length_c   1.000
_cell.angle_alpha   90.00
_cell.angle_beta   90.00
_cell.angle_gamma   90.00
#
_symmetry.space_group_name_H-M   'P 1'
#
loop_
_entity.id
_entity.type
_entity.pdbx_description
1 polymer ?
#
loop_
_entity_poly.entity_id
_entity_poly.type
_entity_poly.pdbx_seq_one_letter_code
_entity_poly.pdbx_strand_id
1 'polypeptide(L)'
;MTPLIPMAASVAAEQKSAEVTDWAARIGWLVGLVLFVALVYWLMREGWKWRGTLQGDLPELPAAPEDPGPVKLGMSGRYHGSTTAGQWLDRIVAHGLGTRSRVELTLTDAGLDVVRPGATDFFIPAEALREALLGKGIAGKVLSEGGLLVVTWAHGDKLIDSGFRSDRAAEHTEWVDTLNDMINKSTKTEGAR
;
A
#
# COMPACT_ATOMS: atom_id res chain seq x y z
N MET A 1 -11.80 92.76 -28.07
CA MET A 1 -10.91 91.93 -28.91
C MET A 1 -10.52 90.72 -28.09
N THR A 2 -10.99 89.55 -28.47
CA THR A 2 -10.67 88.27 -27.82
C THR A 2 -9.23 87.88 -28.15
N PRO A 3 -8.40 87.48 -27.18
CA PRO A 3 -7.30 86.57 -27.44
C PRO A 3 -7.64 85.16 -26.96
N LEU A 4 -7.06 84.23 -27.70
CA LEU A 4 -7.30 82.79 -27.67
C LEU A 4 -6.62 82.12 -26.46
N ILE A 5 -7.31 81.08 -26.00
CA ILE A 5 -7.00 80.07 -24.98
C ILE A 5 -5.54 79.54 -25.03
N PRO A 6 -4.88 79.23 -23.89
CA PRO A 6 -3.90 78.15 -23.85
C PRO A 6 -4.57 76.87 -23.31
N MET A 7 -4.92 75.99 -24.24
CA MET A 7 -5.14 74.55 -24.05
C MET A 7 -3.77 73.95 -23.76
N ALA A 8 -3.14 74.35 -22.66
CA ALA A 8 -1.80 73.92 -22.30
C ALA A 8 -1.68 73.58 -20.80
N ALA A 9 -2.66 73.95 -19.98
CA ALA A 9 -2.65 73.61 -18.56
C ALA A 9 -3.16 72.19 -18.26
N SER A 10 -3.78 71.49 -19.22
CA SER A 10 -4.32 70.14 -19.01
C SER A 10 -3.40 68.99 -19.45
N VAL A 11 -2.24 69.27 -20.06
CA VAL A 11 -1.32 68.21 -20.54
C VAL A 11 -0.20 67.90 -19.52
N ALA A 12 -0.02 68.73 -18.50
CA ALA A 12 1.03 68.56 -17.49
C ALA A 12 0.58 67.81 -16.22
N ALA A 13 -0.70 67.44 -16.12
CA ALA A 13 -1.21 66.64 -15.01
C ALA A 13 -1.20 65.15 -15.39
N GLU A 14 -0.42 64.38 -14.64
CA GLU A 14 -0.34 62.91 -14.66
C GLU A 14 0.50 62.24 -15.76
N GLN A 15 1.77 62.63 -15.89
CA GLN A 15 2.81 61.58 -15.98
C GLN A 15 3.09 61.08 -14.56
N LYS A 16 2.17 60.29 -13.98
CA LYS A 16 2.55 59.34 -12.93
C LYS A 16 3.38 58.28 -13.64
N SER A 17 4.70 58.44 -13.62
CA SER A 17 5.62 57.35 -13.94
C SER A 17 5.10 56.11 -13.21
N ALA A 18 4.75 55.06 -13.97
CA ALA A 18 4.26 53.83 -13.38
C ALA A 18 5.20 53.46 -12.23
N GLU A 19 4.66 53.29 -11.01
CA GLU A 19 5.46 52.96 -9.84
C GLU A 19 6.43 51.87 -10.24
N VAL A 20 7.73 52.18 -10.17
CA VAL A 20 8.78 51.25 -10.53
C VAL A 20 8.49 50.02 -9.72
N THR A 21 8.18 48.93 -10.42
CA THR A 21 7.95 47.60 -9.87
C THR A 21 8.72 47.45 -8.57
N ASP A 22 8.03 47.18 -7.46
CA ASP A 22 8.69 46.91 -6.19
C ASP A 22 9.45 45.58 -6.32
N TRP A 23 10.67 45.69 -6.84
CA TRP A 23 11.55 44.57 -7.10
C TRP A 23 11.94 43.89 -5.79
N ALA A 24 12.01 44.63 -4.68
CA ALA A 24 12.27 44.06 -3.36
C ALA A 24 11.10 43.18 -2.90
N ALA A 25 9.86 43.65 -3.05
CA ALA A 25 8.69 42.84 -2.76
C ALA A 25 8.61 41.60 -3.67
N ARG A 26 8.88 41.74 -4.98
CA ARG A 26 8.87 40.60 -5.92
C ARG A 26 9.96 39.57 -5.60
N ILE A 27 11.17 40.02 -5.28
CA ILE A 27 12.26 39.14 -4.85
C ILE A 27 11.88 38.45 -3.53
N GLY A 28 11.29 39.18 -2.59
CA GLY A 28 10.77 38.61 -1.34
C GLY A 28 9.74 37.49 -1.58
N TRP A 29 8.75 37.74 -2.46
CA TRP A 29 7.77 36.72 -2.85
C TRP A 29 8.41 35.52 -3.54
N LEU A 30 9.39 35.72 -4.43
CA LEU A 30 10.10 34.64 -5.10
C LEU A 30 10.91 33.79 -4.11
N VAL A 31 11.64 34.41 -3.19
CA VAL A 31 12.39 33.71 -2.14
C VAL A 31 11.42 32.95 -1.24
N GLY A 32 10.32 33.58 -0.81
CA GLY A 32 9.28 32.93 -0.02
C GLY A 32 8.67 31.72 -0.73
N LEU A 33 8.37 31.84 -2.03
CA LEU A 33 7.85 30.75 -2.85
C LEU A 33 8.86 29.60 -2.97
N VAL A 34 10.14 29.89 -3.22
CA VAL A 34 11.20 28.87 -3.31
C VAL A 34 11.36 28.13 -1.98
N LEU A 35 11.38 28.84 -0.86
CA LEU A 35 11.47 28.24 0.48
C LEU A 35 10.24 27.38 0.78
N PHE A 36 9.05 27.84 0.42
CA PHE A 36 7.81 27.08 0.58
C PHE A 36 7.83 25.78 -0.24
N VAL A 37 8.24 25.87 -1.52
CA VAL A 37 8.39 24.69 -2.38
C VAL A 37 9.43 23.73 -1.80
N ALA A 38 10.59 24.23 -1.36
CA ALA A 38 11.63 23.41 -0.74
C ALA A 38 11.13 22.71 0.53
N LEU A 39 10.35 23.41 1.37
CA LEU A 39 9.72 22.84 2.56
C LEU A 39 8.73 21.73 2.19
N VAL A 40 7.88 21.93 1.18
CA VAL A 40 6.95 20.89 0.72
C VAL A 40 7.71 19.66 0.24
N TYR A 41 8.75 19.82 -0.58
CA TYR A 41 9.59 18.70 -1.02
C TYR A 41 10.29 18.01 0.15
N TRP A 42 10.73 18.76 1.16
CA TRP A 42 11.33 18.20 2.36
C TRP A 42 10.32 17.38 3.17
N LEU A 43 9.10 17.89 3.37
CA LEU A 43 8.02 17.15 4.04
C LEU A 43 7.60 15.88 3.27
N MET A 44 7.53 15.95 1.94
CA MET A 44 7.28 14.77 1.10
C MET A 44 8.37 13.72 1.27
N ARG A 45 9.65 14.14 1.30
CA ARG A 45 10.80 13.26 1.53
C ARG A 45 10.75 12.63 2.91
N GLU A 46 10.43 13.40 3.95
CA GLU A 46 10.35 12.90 5.32
C GLU A 46 9.18 11.92 5.49
N GLY A 47 8.04 12.21 4.87
CA GLY A 47 6.91 11.29 4.78
C GLY A 47 7.26 9.97 4.10
N TRP A 48 8.10 9.98 3.05
CA TRP A 48 8.59 8.75 2.43
C TRP A 48 9.56 7.97 3.31
N LYS A 49 10.45 8.64 4.06
CA LYS A 49 11.33 7.97 5.02
C LYS A 49 10.52 7.30 6.15
N TRP A 50 9.52 7.99 6.67
CA TRP A 50 8.62 7.47 7.71
C TRP A 50 7.81 6.25 7.22
N ARG A 51 7.40 6.22 5.95
CA ARG A 51 6.80 5.00 5.37
C ARG A 51 7.80 3.85 5.28
N GLY A 52 9.06 4.12 4.97
CA GLY A 52 10.12 3.12 4.94
C GLY A 52 10.38 2.50 6.32
N THR A 53 10.42 3.31 7.37
CA THR A 53 10.59 2.83 8.75
C THR A 53 9.40 2.02 9.23
N LEU A 54 8.18 2.35 8.78
CA LEU A 54 6.98 1.58 9.09
C LEU A 54 6.99 0.16 8.50
N GLN A 55 7.84 -0.17 7.52
CA GLN A 55 7.92 -1.53 6.94
C GLN A 55 9.15 -2.33 7.38
N GLY A 56 10.15 -1.70 8.02
CA GLY A 56 11.45 -2.31 8.33
C GLY A 56 11.45 -3.31 9.51
N ASP A 57 10.56 -3.15 10.49
CA ASP A 57 10.52 -4.00 11.71
C ASP A 57 9.68 -5.28 11.55
N LEU A 58 9.49 -5.79 10.32
CA LEU A 58 8.83 -7.09 10.17
C LEU A 58 9.80 -8.20 10.63
N PRO A 59 9.41 -9.07 11.56
CA PRO A 59 10.26 -10.19 11.97
C PRO A 59 10.51 -11.13 10.79
N GLU A 60 11.49 -12.02 10.93
CA GLU A 60 11.74 -13.06 9.92
C GLU A 60 10.49 -13.90 9.69
N LEU A 61 10.28 -14.32 8.44
CA LEU A 61 9.10 -15.11 8.08
C LEU A 61 9.20 -16.51 8.72
N PRO A 62 8.10 -17.03 9.29
CA PRO A 62 8.07 -18.41 9.77
C PRO A 62 8.41 -19.37 8.63
N ALA A 63 9.21 -20.38 8.95
CA ALA A 63 9.47 -21.52 8.07
C ALA A 63 8.39 -22.59 8.28
N ALA A 64 8.09 -23.34 7.22
CA ALA A 64 7.20 -24.49 7.33
C ALA A 64 7.81 -25.53 8.29
N PRO A 65 7.01 -26.17 9.16
CA PRO A 65 7.49 -27.27 10.00
C PRO A 65 7.89 -28.47 9.13
N GLU A 66 8.81 -29.29 9.63
CA GLU A 66 9.29 -30.49 8.90
C GLU A 66 8.17 -31.50 8.62
N ASP A 67 7.19 -31.60 9.52
CA ASP A 67 5.97 -32.39 9.35
C ASP A 67 4.74 -31.50 9.58
N PRO A 68 4.22 -30.86 8.52
CA PRO A 68 3.04 -30.00 8.62
C PRO A 68 1.72 -30.79 8.75
N GLY A 69 1.78 -32.13 8.66
CA GLY A 69 0.63 -33.01 8.70
C GLY A 69 -0.09 -33.15 7.36
N PRO A 70 -1.31 -33.72 7.35
CA PRO A 70 -2.03 -34.05 6.13
C PRO A 70 -2.49 -32.81 5.36
N VAL A 71 -2.39 -32.88 4.04
CA VAL A 71 -2.85 -31.83 3.13
C VAL A 71 -4.38 -31.79 3.10
N LYS A 72 -4.95 -30.62 3.39
CA LYS A 72 -6.38 -30.34 3.26
C LYS A 72 -6.73 -29.82 1.89
N LEU A 73 -5.98 -28.82 1.41
CA LEU A 73 -6.15 -28.21 0.09
C LEU A 73 -4.78 -27.95 -0.53
N GLY A 74 -4.71 -28.06 -1.85
CA GLY A 74 -3.54 -27.72 -2.64
C GLY A 74 -3.96 -26.96 -3.90
N MET A 75 -3.28 -25.86 -4.23
CA MET A 75 -3.49 -25.15 -5.50
C MET A 75 -2.21 -24.55 -6.07
N SER A 76 -2.18 -24.40 -7.38
CA SER A 76 -1.16 -23.62 -8.09
C SER A 76 -1.76 -22.33 -8.62
N GLY A 77 -0.93 -21.29 -8.70
CA GLY A 77 -1.39 -20.02 -9.25
C GLY A 77 -0.34 -18.93 -9.24
N ARG A 78 -0.83 -17.71 -9.00
CA ARG A 78 -0.01 -16.50 -8.98
C ARG A 78 -0.16 -15.75 -7.67
N TYR A 79 0.99 -15.35 -7.14
CA TYR A 79 1.09 -14.47 -6.01
C TYR A 79 1.20 -13.02 -6.48
N HIS A 80 0.33 -12.15 -5.94
CA HIS A 80 0.21 -10.77 -6.37
C HIS A 80 0.99 -9.77 -5.50
N GLY A 81 1.45 -10.21 -4.32
CA GLY A 81 2.10 -9.39 -3.30
C GLY A 81 1.29 -9.34 -2.01
N SER A 82 1.95 -8.91 -0.93
CA SER A 82 1.29 -8.58 0.33
C SER A 82 1.16 -7.08 0.52
N THR A 83 0.11 -6.69 1.25
CA THR A 83 -0.13 -5.32 1.68
C THR A 83 -0.43 -5.28 3.17
N THR A 84 -0.32 -4.10 3.79
CA THR A 84 -0.90 -3.89 5.12
C THR A 84 -2.40 -4.13 5.07
N ALA A 85 -2.96 -4.81 6.08
CA ALA A 85 -4.36 -5.20 6.07
C ALA A 85 -5.31 -4.02 5.88
N GLY A 86 -6.27 -4.15 4.95
CA GLY A 86 -7.22 -3.10 4.59
C GLY A 86 -6.62 -1.92 3.80
N GLN A 87 -5.30 -1.89 3.58
CA GLN A 87 -4.58 -0.85 2.84
C GLN A 87 -4.01 -1.42 1.54
N TRP A 88 -4.89 -1.75 0.58
CA TRP A 88 -4.53 -2.44 -0.67
C TRP A 88 -3.49 -1.75 -1.58
N LEU A 89 -3.14 -0.48 -1.30
CA LEU A 89 -2.08 0.27 -1.99
C LEU A 89 -0.73 0.21 -1.24
N ASP A 90 -0.73 -0.10 0.06
CA ASP A 90 0.46 -0.14 0.90
C ASP A 90 1.17 -1.48 0.77
N ARG A 91 1.94 -1.62 -0.31
CA ARG A 91 2.71 -2.84 -0.60
C ARG A 91 3.84 -3.02 0.41
N ILE A 92 3.93 -4.22 0.97
CA ILE A 92 5.03 -4.62 1.86
C ILE A 92 6.19 -5.09 1.00
N VAL A 93 7.35 -4.44 1.12
CA VAL A 93 8.56 -4.80 0.34
C VAL A 93 9.50 -5.72 1.13
N ALA A 94 9.36 -5.75 2.45
CA ALA A 94 10.17 -6.59 3.33
C ALA A 94 10.04 -8.09 3.01
N HIS A 95 11.12 -8.85 3.24
CA HIS A 95 11.16 -10.31 3.13
C HIS A 95 10.63 -10.89 1.80
N GLY A 96 10.71 -10.12 0.72
CA GLY A 96 10.23 -10.55 -0.60
C GLY A 96 8.70 -10.64 -0.73
N LEU A 97 7.93 -10.15 0.25
CA LEU A 97 6.47 -10.16 0.21
C LEU A 97 5.89 -9.26 -0.89
N GLY A 98 6.65 -8.30 -1.41
CA GLY A 98 6.21 -7.40 -2.47
C GLY A 98 6.40 -7.95 -3.89
N THR A 99 7.17 -9.04 -4.03
CA THR A 99 7.57 -9.61 -5.32
C THR A 99 6.47 -10.52 -5.85
N ARG A 100 6.00 -10.25 -7.07
CA ARG A 100 5.05 -11.12 -7.76
C ARG A 100 5.75 -12.36 -8.27
N SER A 101 5.10 -13.51 -8.13
CA SER A 101 5.67 -14.80 -8.53
C SER A 101 4.59 -15.81 -8.91
N ARG A 102 5.03 -16.96 -9.45
CA ARG A 102 4.22 -18.18 -9.36
C ARG A 102 4.17 -18.63 -7.90
N VAL A 103 3.13 -19.37 -7.55
CA VAL A 103 2.96 -19.90 -6.21
C VAL A 103 2.29 -21.27 -6.25
N GLU A 104 2.69 -22.12 -5.32
CA GLU A 104 2.05 -23.37 -4.94
C GLU A 104 1.66 -23.24 -3.47
N LEU A 105 0.37 -23.44 -3.19
CA LEU A 105 -0.21 -23.28 -1.87
C LEU A 105 -0.61 -24.65 -1.35
N THR A 106 -0.20 -24.95 -0.13
CA THR A 106 -0.57 -26.17 0.58
C THR A 106 -1.14 -25.81 1.94
N LEU A 107 -2.42 -26.13 2.16
CA LEU A 107 -3.08 -25.92 3.44
C LEU A 107 -3.05 -27.21 4.26
N THR A 108 -2.58 -27.11 5.50
CA THR A 108 -2.52 -28.19 6.47
C THR A 108 -3.16 -27.76 7.79
N ASP A 109 -3.22 -28.64 8.79
CA ASP A 109 -3.60 -28.25 10.16
C ASP A 109 -2.58 -27.32 10.82
N ALA A 110 -1.30 -27.39 10.42
CA ALA A 110 -0.26 -26.50 10.94
C ALA A 110 -0.39 -25.07 10.41
N GLY A 111 -0.93 -24.89 9.21
CA GLY A 111 -1.04 -23.59 8.56
C GLY A 111 -0.99 -23.66 7.04
N LEU A 112 -0.73 -22.51 6.44
CA LEU A 112 -0.64 -22.32 4.99
C LEU A 112 0.82 -22.20 4.57
N ASP A 113 1.29 -23.18 3.80
CA ASP A 113 2.59 -23.17 3.16
C ASP A 113 2.52 -22.50 1.78
N VAL A 114 3.44 -21.56 1.54
CA VAL A 114 3.48 -20.69 0.37
C VAL A 114 4.83 -20.85 -0.33
N VAL A 115 4.89 -21.80 -1.26
CA VAL A 115 6.07 -22.06 -2.08
C VAL A 115 6.03 -21.18 -3.32
N ARG A 116 7.05 -20.36 -3.54
CA ARG A 116 7.15 -19.39 -4.62
C ARG A 116 8.40 -19.64 -5.45
N PRO A 117 8.34 -20.51 -6.48
CA PRO A 117 9.48 -20.79 -7.34
C PRO A 117 10.09 -19.50 -7.93
N GLY A 118 11.37 -19.26 -7.60
CA GLY A 118 12.10 -18.06 -8.03
C GLY A 118 11.90 -16.82 -7.16
N ALA A 119 11.24 -16.95 -6.00
CA ALA A 119 11.15 -15.94 -4.95
C ALA A 119 11.31 -16.62 -3.57
N THR A 120 11.22 -15.85 -2.48
CA THR A 120 11.39 -16.36 -1.12
C THR A 120 10.13 -17.11 -0.67
N ASP A 121 10.26 -18.35 -0.21
CA ASP A 121 9.12 -19.09 0.34
C ASP A 121 8.74 -18.58 1.74
N PHE A 122 7.51 -18.84 2.18
CA PHE A 122 7.10 -18.50 3.54
C PHE A 122 5.93 -19.34 4.03
N PHE A 123 5.80 -19.42 5.35
CA PHE A 123 4.73 -20.14 6.00
C PHE A 123 3.87 -19.20 6.85
N ILE A 124 2.55 -19.39 6.80
CA ILE A 124 1.60 -18.70 7.67
C ILE A 124 1.04 -19.72 8.67
N PRO A 125 1.46 -19.67 9.95
CA PRO A 125 0.93 -20.56 10.97
C PRO A 125 -0.59 -20.45 11.14
N ALA A 126 -1.26 -21.53 11.51
CA ALA A 126 -2.71 -21.54 11.70
C ALA A 126 -3.17 -20.50 12.74
N GLU A 127 -2.41 -20.32 13.80
CA GLU A 127 -2.64 -19.34 14.86
C GLU A 127 -2.41 -17.88 14.42
N ALA A 128 -1.72 -17.67 13.30
CA ALA A 128 -1.51 -16.35 12.71
C ALA A 128 -2.62 -15.96 11.74
N LEU A 129 -3.41 -16.91 11.23
CA LEU A 129 -4.52 -16.64 10.31
C LEU A 129 -5.62 -15.85 11.01
N ARG A 130 -6.17 -14.84 10.32
CA ARG A 130 -7.22 -13.95 10.85
C ARG A 130 -8.48 -13.97 10.00
N GLU A 131 -8.33 -13.97 8.69
CA GLU A 131 -9.47 -13.97 7.77
C GLU A 131 -9.04 -14.47 6.38
N ALA A 132 -9.96 -15.11 5.66
CA ALA A 132 -9.84 -15.32 4.23
C ALA A 132 -11.08 -14.76 3.51
N LEU A 133 -10.87 -14.06 2.40
CA LEU A 133 -11.95 -13.43 1.64
C LEU A 133 -11.67 -13.39 0.14
N LEU A 134 -12.75 -13.25 -0.64
CA LEU A 134 -12.67 -13.01 -2.08
C LEU A 134 -12.47 -11.51 -2.34
N GLY A 135 -11.24 -11.14 -2.67
CA GLY A 135 -10.85 -9.75 -2.89
C GLY A 135 -11.17 -9.24 -4.30
N LYS A 136 -11.35 -7.92 -4.41
CA LYS A 136 -11.46 -7.22 -5.71
C LYS A 136 -10.15 -6.56 -6.13
N GLY A 137 -9.20 -6.39 -5.20
CA GLY A 137 -7.88 -5.86 -5.54
C GLY A 137 -6.87 -5.95 -4.42
N ILE A 138 -5.59 -6.00 -4.80
CA ILE A 138 -4.46 -6.03 -3.89
C ILE A 138 -3.21 -5.46 -4.57
N ALA A 139 -2.33 -4.85 -3.78
CA ALA A 139 -1.04 -4.35 -4.22
C ALA A 139 -1.13 -3.45 -5.47
N GLY A 140 -2.14 -2.58 -5.52
CA GLY A 140 -2.40 -1.67 -6.64
C GLY A 140 -2.99 -2.31 -7.90
N LYS A 141 -3.50 -3.55 -7.83
CA LYS A 141 -4.18 -4.21 -8.96
C LYS A 141 -5.64 -4.53 -8.60
N VAL A 142 -6.56 -4.11 -9.46
CA VAL A 142 -7.98 -4.49 -9.39
C VAL A 142 -8.21 -5.66 -10.35
N LEU A 143 -8.96 -6.66 -9.89
CA LEU A 143 -9.39 -7.82 -10.67
C LEU A 143 -10.93 -7.89 -10.68
N SER A 144 -11.49 -8.76 -11.52
CA SER A 144 -12.90 -9.11 -11.45
C SER A 144 -13.25 -9.68 -10.07
N GLU A 145 -14.46 -9.41 -9.60
CA GLU A 145 -14.99 -9.94 -8.35
C GLU A 145 -14.87 -11.47 -8.28
N GLY A 146 -14.42 -12.00 -7.13
CA GLY A 146 -14.13 -13.43 -6.95
C GLY A 146 -12.81 -13.91 -7.58
N GLY A 147 -12.07 -13.02 -8.27
CA GLY A 147 -10.85 -13.38 -9.00
C GLY A 147 -9.57 -13.46 -8.15
N LEU A 148 -9.65 -13.19 -6.84
CA LEU A 148 -8.51 -13.13 -5.94
C LEU A 148 -8.89 -13.70 -4.57
N LEU A 149 -8.10 -14.67 -4.10
CA LEU A 149 -8.09 -15.07 -2.69
C LEU A 149 -7.19 -14.10 -1.92
N VAL A 150 -7.73 -13.45 -0.90
CA VAL A 150 -6.97 -12.64 0.05
C VAL A 150 -6.97 -13.35 1.39
N VAL A 151 -5.77 -13.59 1.92
CA VAL A 151 -5.57 -14.19 3.24
C VAL A 151 -4.96 -13.13 4.15
N THR A 152 -5.69 -12.79 5.21
CA THR A 152 -5.28 -11.86 6.25
C THR A 152 -4.65 -12.63 7.40
N TRP A 153 -3.43 -12.24 7.79
CA TRP A 153 -2.68 -12.91 8.85
C TRP A 153 -1.84 -11.95 9.67
N ALA A 154 -1.56 -12.32 10.91
CA ALA A 154 -0.71 -11.57 11.83
C ALA A 154 0.76 -11.93 11.63
N HIS A 155 1.62 -10.92 11.52
CA HIS A 155 3.07 -11.08 11.45
C HIS A 155 3.75 -10.05 12.35
N GLY A 156 4.30 -10.51 13.48
CA GLY A 156 4.68 -9.62 14.58
C GLY A 156 3.47 -8.79 15.04
N ASP A 157 3.66 -7.46 15.12
CA ASP A 157 2.61 -6.52 15.54
C ASP A 157 1.72 -6.02 14.39
N LYS A 158 1.81 -6.62 13.21
CA LYS A 158 1.10 -6.16 12.00
C LYS A 158 0.13 -7.19 11.47
N LEU A 159 -0.94 -6.68 10.84
CA LEU A 159 -1.83 -7.48 10.01
C LEU A 159 -1.46 -7.29 8.54
N ILE A 160 -1.33 -8.41 7.83
CA ILE A 160 -0.90 -8.48 6.44
C ILE A 160 -1.97 -9.17 5.61
N ASP A 161 -2.34 -8.55 4.48
CA ASP A 161 -3.16 -9.17 3.44
C ASP A 161 -2.24 -9.76 2.37
N SER A 162 -2.39 -11.04 2.07
CA SER A 162 -1.64 -11.72 1.01
C SER A 162 -2.56 -12.21 -0.09
N GLY A 163 -2.27 -11.82 -1.32
CA GLY A 163 -3.17 -12.01 -2.45
C GLY A 163 -2.72 -13.09 -3.41
N PHE A 164 -3.59 -14.06 -3.65
CA PHE A 164 -3.38 -15.23 -4.47
C PHE A 164 -4.45 -15.34 -5.54
N ARG A 165 -4.07 -15.85 -6.71
CA ARG A 165 -4.99 -16.19 -7.77
C ARG A 165 -4.68 -17.58 -8.26
N SER A 166 -5.58 -18.53 -8.02
CA SER A 166 -5.54 -19.88 -8.57
C SER A 166 -5.56 -19.83 -10.10
N ASP A 167 -4.87 -20.79 -10.71
CA ASP A 167 -4.98 -21.07 -12.14
C ASP A 167 -6.41 -21.55 -12.50
N ARG A 168 -7.16 -22.11 -11.54
CA ARG A 168 -8.57 -22.52 -11.69
C ARG A 168 -9.47 -21.66 -10.82
N ALA A 169 -10.24 -20.76 -11.45
CA ALA A 169 -11.05 -19.77 -10.74
C ALA A 169 -12.09 -20.35 -9.76
N ALA A 170 -12.56 -21.59 -9.97
CA ALA A 170 -13.55 -22.24 -9.11
C ALA A 170 -13.00 -22.62 -7.71
N GLU A 171 -11.68 -22.60 -7.51
CA GLU A 171 -11.06 -23.05 -6.26
C GLU A 171 -11.16 -22.00 -5.14
N HIS A 172 -11.27 -20.70 -5.45
CA HIS A 172 -11.15 -19.66 -4.40
C HIS A 172 -12.21 -19.73 -3.30
N THR A 173 -13.46 -20.09 -3.63
CA THR A 173 -14.54 -20.17 -2.64
C THR A 173 -14.27 -21.27 -1.62
N GLU A 174 -13.88 -22.46 -2.08
CA GLU A 174 -13.52 -23.60 -1.22
C GLU A 174 -12.35 -23.26 -0.29
N TRP A 175 -11.37 -22.52 -0.79
CA TRP A 175 -10.24 -22.03 0.00
C TRP A 175 -10.67 -21.03 1.08
N VAL A 176 -11.53 -20.07 0.75
CA VAL A 176 -12.08 -19.11 1.72
C VAL A 176 -12.83 -19.84 2.82
N ASP A 177 -13.73 -20.75 2.45
CA ASP A 177 -14.55 -21.49 3.41
C ASP A 177 -13.68 -22.35 4.34
N THR A 178 -12.72 -23.10 3.78
CA THR A 178 -11.84 -23.99 4.55
C THR A 178 -10.90 -23.22 5.50
N LEU A 179 -10.34 -22.09 5.05
CA LEU A 179 -9.51 -21.24 5.89
C LEU A 179 -10.31 -20.63 7.05
N ASN A 180 -11.49 -20.10 6.77
CA ASN A 180 -12.35 -19.50 7.79
C ASN A 180 -12.86 -20.56 8.79
N ASP A 181 -13.18 -21.76 8.34
CA ASP A 181 -13.51 -22.88 9.24
C ASP A 181 -12.35 -23.23 10.18
N MET A 182 -11.11 -23.18 9.68
CA MET A 182 -9.92 -23.45 10.49
C MET A 182 -9.68 -22.34 11.53
N ILE A 183 -9.83 -21.07 11.13
CA ILE A 183 -9.74 -19.90 12.02
C ILE A 183 -10.81 -19.99 13.14
N ASN A 184 -12.04 -20.32 12.78
CA ASN A 184 -13.16 -20.46 13.73
C ASN A 184 -12.95 -21.63 14.71
N LYS A 185 -12.33 -22.73 14.28
CA LYS A 185 -11.99 -23.86 15.16
C LYS A 185 -10.87 -23.52 16.13
N SER A 186 -9.84 -22.80 15.69
CA SER A 186 -8.72 -22.36 16.54
C SER A 186 -9.22 -21.44 17.66
N THR A 187 -9.97 -20.40 17.31
CA THR A 187 -10.53 -19.42 18.27
C THR A 187 -11.45 -20.07 19.31
N LYS A 188 -12.30 -21.03 18.90
CA LYS A 188 -13.16 -21.77 19.83
C LYS A 188 -12.36 -22.67 20.81
N THR A 189 -11.22 -23.19 20.37
CA THR A 189 -10.37 -24.06 21.19
C THR A 189 -9.59 -23.27 22.24
N GLU A 190 -9.18 -22.03 21.93
CA GLU A 190 -8.53 -21.12 22.89
C GLU A 190 -9.52 -20.58 23.94
N GLY A 191 -10.76 -20.25 23.55
CA GLY A 191 -11.77 -19.76 24.48
C GLY A 191 -12.35 -20.80 25.46
N ALA A 192 -11.98 -22.07 25.29
CA ALA A 192 -12.42 -23.18 26.14
C ALA A 192 -11.35 -23.62 27.18
N ARG A 193 -10.18 -22.98 27.21
CA ARG A 193 -9.09 -23.26 28.14
C ARG A 193 -9.01 -22.25 29.28
#